data_AF-A0A1A6AKQ6-F1
#
_entry.id   AF-A0A1A6AKQ6-F1
#
_cell.length_a   1.000
_cell.length_b   1.000
_cell.length_c   1.000
_cell.angle_alpha   90.00
_cell.angle_beta   90.00
_cell.angle_gamma   90.00
#
_symmetry.space_group_name_H-M   'P 1'
#
loop_
_entity.id
_entity.type
_entity.pdbx_description
1 polymer ?
#
loop_
_entity_poly.entity_id
_entity_poly.type
_entity_poly.pdbx_seq_one_letter_code
_entity_poly.pdbx_strand_id
1 'polypeptide(L)'
;MNKIDLYVKRICSKFNGSDKDIQILKEELTSNLNDEVSELQNQGFSEEESIQIALKNFGEENNVILEMNSIWTRKSEATLKIIKTAIAIFIIGCIFLAIHIIFNNGSFNFQNFISLLFNISWIIGCIAFYQYINIENKSGFLTLIVLCDIIFSGFFVSCILFPEHIKDTLIVIFAIVLITVLTMKVYFIKNKLQNLN
;
A
#
# COMPACT_ATOMS: atom_id res chain seq x y z
N MET A 1 27.07 22.23 -9.82
CA MET A 1 26.52 20.92 -9.41
C MET A 1 27.69 20.08 -8.91
N ASN A 2 27.61 19.61 -7.67
CA ASN A 2 28.60 18.72 -7.07
C ASN A 2 28.63 17.38 -7.85
N LYS A 3 29.76 16.67 -7.88
CA LYS A 3 29.88 15.29 -8.40
C LYS A 3 28.83 14.35 -7.75
N ILE A 4 28.52 14.55 -6.47
CA ILE A 4 27.44 13.86 -5.74
C ILE A 4 26.08 14.13 -6.39
N ASP A 5 25.74 15.41 -6.64
CA ASP A 5 24.45 15.77 -7.25
C ASP A 5 24.25 15.09 -8.61
N LEU A 6 25.33 15.03 -9.41
CA LEU A 6 25.31 14.38 -10.73
C LEU A 6 25.10 12.86 -10.61
N TYR A 7 25.81 12.22 -9.68
CA TYR A 7 25.69 10.80 -9.40
C TYR A 7 24.26 10.45 -8.94
N VAL A 8 23.75 11.15 -7.93
CA VAL A 8 22.39 10.96 -7.40
C VAL A 8 21.35 11.21 -8.48
N LYS A 9 21.50 12.27 -9.29
CA LYS A 9 20.58 12.56 -10.40
C LYS A 9 20.55 11.42 -11.42
N ARG A 10 21.70 10.82 -11.76
CA ARG A 10 21.77 9.70 -12.70
C ARG A 10 21.06 8.45 -12.17
N ILE A 11 21.25 8.12 -10.89
CA ILE A 11 20.53 7.01 -10.24
C ILE A 11 19.02 7.29 -10.25
N CYS A 12 18.60 8.44 -9.76
CA CYS A 12 17.20 8.82 -9.65
C CYS A 12 16.49 8.86 -11.01
N SER A 13 17.17 9.28 -12.08
CA SER A 13 16.60 9.34 -13.42
C SER A 13 16.25 7.98 -14.05
N LYS A 14 16.80 6.89 -13.50
CA LYS A 14 16.62 5.52 -13.99
C LYS A 14 15.90 4.62 -12.99
N PHE A 15 15.37 5.20 -11.91
CA PHE A 15 14.65 4.48 -10.86
C PHE A 15 13.17 4.37 -11.21
N ASN A 16 12.60 3.16 -11.10
CA ASN A 16 11.20 2.89 -11.42
C ASN A 16 10.27 3.19 -10.23
N GLY A 17 10.33 4.41 -9.70
CA GLY A 17 9.55 4.88 -8.55
C GLY A 17 8.56 5.99 -8.90
N SER A 18 7.68 6.33 -7.95
CA SER A 18 6.87 7.57 -8.05
C SER A 18 7.74 8.82 -7.88
N ASP A 19 7.26 10.00 -8.26
CA ASP A 19 8.03 11.25 -8.13
C ASP A 19 8.44 11.51 -6.67
N LYS A 20 7.55 11.19 -5.73
CA LYS A 20 7.81 11.27 -4.29
C LYS A 20 8.82 10.24 -3.83
N ASP A 21 8.73 9.00 -4.30
CA ASP A 21 9.73 7.96 -3.96
C ASP A 21 11.10 8.35 -4.52
N ILE A 22 11.15 8.92 -5.73
CA ILE A 22 12.36 9.46 -6.34
C ILE A 22 12.90 10.64 -5.52
N GLN A 23 12.03 11.52 -5.01
CA GLN A 23 12.45 12.64 -4.17
C GLN A 23 13.00 12.19 -2.82
N ILE A 24 12.31 11.29 -2.12
CA ILE A 24 12.77 10.71 -0.86
C ILE A 24 14.12 10.03 -1.08
N LEU A 25 14.22 9.24 -2.15
CA LEU A 25 15.45 8.57 -2.50
C LEU A 25 16.58 9.54 -2.79
N LYS A 26 16.30 10.62 -3.53
CA LYS A 26 17.27 11.67 -3.80
C LYS A 26 17.79 12.31 -2.50
N GLU A 27 16.88 12.65 -1.58
CA GLU A 27 17.23 13.24 -0.29
C GLU A 27 18.08 12.28 0.55
N GLU A 28 17.70 11.00 0.63
CA GLU A 28 18.40 9.96 1.38
C GLU A 28 19.80 9.67 0.80
N LEU A 29 19.91 9.49 -0.52
CA LEU A 29 21.19 9.28 -1.19
C LEU A 29 22.13 10.47 -1.03
N THR A 30 21.60 11.70 -1.18
CA THR A 30 22.40 12.91 -1.00
C THR A 30 22.84 13.06 0.45
N SER A 31 21.99 12.78 1.43
CA SER A 31 22.38 12.82 2.86
C SER A 31 23.48 11.80 3.14
N ASN A 32 23.27 10.53 2.81
CA ASN A 32 24.22 9.46 3.11
C ASN A 32 25.59 9.68 2.48
N LEU A 33 25.63 10.12 1.21
CA LEU A 33 26.89 10.42 0.53
C LEU A 33 27.60 11.63 1.16
N ASN A 34 26.87 12.65 1.58
CA ASN A 34 27.47 13.81 2.26
C ASN A 34 27.95 13.46 3.68
N ASP A 35 27.23 12.60 4.39
CA ASP A 35 27.62 12.11 5.72
C ASP A 35 28.93 11.31 5.60
N GLU A 36 29.03 10.40 4.62
CA GLU A 36 30.26 9.65 4.35
C GLU A 36 31.43 10.57 3.94
N VAL A 37 31.17 11.59 3.12
CA VAL A 37 32.19 12.60 2.78
C VAL A 37 32.66 13.35 4.03
N SER A 38 31.74 13.74 4.93
CA SER A 38 32.09 14.42 6.17
C SER A 38 32.89 13.51 7.10
N GLU A 39 32.57 12.23 7.18
CA GLU A 39 33.34 11.25 7.95
C GLU A 39 34.76 11.09 7.41
N LEU A 40 34.93 11.02 6.09
CA LEU A 40 36.24 10.94 5.44
C LEU A 40 37.05 12.23 5.63
N GLN A 41 36.42 13.40 5.56
CA GLN A 41 37.08 14.66 5.89
C GLN A 41 37.57 14.70 7.34
N ASN A 42 36.77 14.19 8.28
CA ASN A 42 37.16 14.06 9.69
C ASN A 42 38.32 13.07 9.90
N GLN A 43 38.49 12.10 9.01
CA GLN A 43 39.64 11.19 8.99
C GLN A 43 40.90 11.81 8.36
N GLY A 44 40.82 13.04 7.86
CA GLY A 44 41.95 13.79 7.31
C GLY A 44 42.07 13.77 5.79
N PHE A 45 41.08 13.21 5.06
CA PHE A 45 41.05 13.27 3.60
C PHE A 45 40.63 14.66 3.11
N SER A 46 41.15 15.08 1.95
CA SER A 46 40.66 16.30 1.30
C SER A 46 39.23 16.11 0.79
N GLU A 47 38.47 17.20 0.63
CA GLU A 47 37.09 17.15 0.11
C GLU A 47 36.98 16.34 -1.19
N GLU A 48 37.93 16.52 -2.10
CA GLU A 48 37.89 15.90 -3.41
C GLU A 48 38.24 14.40 -3.38
N GLU A 49 39.12 13.99 -2.45
CA GLU A 49 39.41 12.58 -2.16
C GLU A 49 38.21 11.92 -1.45
N SER A 50 37.62 12.58 -0.47
CA SER A 50 36.43 12.10 0.25
C SER A 50 35.28 11.83 -0.71
N ILE A 51 35.02 12.74 -1.65
CA ILE A 51 33.98 12.55 -2.67
C ILE A 51 34.28 11.34 -3.56
N GLN A 52 35.54 11.16 -3.99
CA GLN A 52 35.90 10.00 -4.82
C GLN A 52 35.75 8.69 -4.07
N ILE A 53 36.20 8.64 -2.81
CA ILE A 53 36.13 7.45 -1.96
C ILE A 53 34.67 7.13 -1.67
N ALA A 54 33.85 8.10 -1.25
CA ALA A 54 32.42 7.90 -0.99
C ALA A 54 31.69 7.35 -2.23
N LEU A 55 31.88 7.95 -3.41
CA LEU A 55 31.27 7.46 -4.64
C LEU A 55 31.76 6.04 -5.03
N LYS A 56 33.04 5.74 -4.78
CA LYS A 56 33.62 4.42 -5.04
C LYS A 56 33.05 3.36 -4.07
N ASN A 57 32.89 3.71 -2.79
CA ASN A 57 32.31 2.84 -1.77
C ASN A 57 30.83 2.55 -2.05
N PHE A 58 30.10 3.57 -2.50
CA PHE A 58 28.71 3.44 -2.91
C PHE A 58 28.53 2.55 -4.14
N GLY A 59 29.51 2.56 -5.05
CA GLY A 59 29.61 1.64 -6.18
C GLY A 59 29.22 2.26 -7.52
N GLU A 60 29.33 1.45 -8.57
CA GLU A 60 29.01 1.90 -9.93
C GLU A 60 27.51 2.13 -10.13
N GLU A 61 27.15 3.25 -10.78
CA GLU A 61 25.77 3.69 -10.98
C GLU A 61 24.84 2.59 -11.50
N ASN A 62 25.27 1.83 -12.50
CA ASN A 62 24.44 0.79 -13.11
C ASN A 62 24.15 -0.35 -12.13
N ASN A 63 25.11 -0.72 -11.28
CA ASN A 63 24.93 -1.78 -10.28
C ASN A 63 23.97 -1.32 -9.19
N VAL A 64 24.15 -0.09 -8.72
CA VAL A 64 23.27 0.54 -7.71
C VAL A 64 21.83 0.64 -8.25
N ILE A 65 21.64 1.08 -9.49
CA ILE A 65 20.32 1.15 -10.14
C ILE A 65 19.67 -0.24 -10.23
N LEU A 66 20.41 -1.26 -10.65
CA LEU A 66 19.89 -2.63 -10.78
C LEU A 66 19.46 -3.18 -9.43
N GLU A 67 20.29 -3.03 -8.40
CA GLU A 67 19.98 -3.50 -7.06
C GLU A 67 18.75 -2.79 -6.48
N MET A 68 18.68 -1.47 -6.60
CA MET A 68 17.54 -0.69 -6.13
C MET A 68 16.24 -1.04 -6.85
N ASN A 69 16.27 -1.16 -8.18
CA ASN A 69 15.09 -1.57 -8.95
C ASN A 69 14.63 -2.99 -8.58
N SER A 70 15.55 -3.91 -8.27
CA SER A 70 15.21 -5.27 -7.83
C SER A 70 14.49 -5.30 -6.48
N ILE A 71 14.96 -4.50 -5.51
CA ILE A 71 14.35 -4.37 -4.19
C ILE A 71 12.94 -3.79 -4.31
N TRP A 72 12.79 -2.75 -5.14
CA TRP A 72 11.53 -2.07 -5.38
C TRP A 72 10.49 -3.00 -6.04
N THR A 73 10.90 -3.69 -7.10
CA THR A 73 10.03 -4.64 -7.83
C THR A 73 9.53 -5.74 -6.90
N ARG A 74 10.42 -6.30 -6.07
CA ARG A 74 10.07 -7.34 -5.08
C ARG A 74 9.06 -6.86 -4.04
N LYS A 75 9.16 -5.62 -3.57
CA LYS A 75 8.19 -5.01 -2.62
C LYS A 75 6.80 -4.88 -3.24
N SER A 76 6.73 -4.47 -4.51
CA SER A 76 5.48 -4.33 -5.25
C SER A 76 4.78 -5.69 -5.50
N GLU A 77 5.54 -6.72 -5.84
CA GLU A 77 5.01 -8.09 -6.06
C GLU A 77 4.50 -8.73 -4.77
N ALA A 78 5.21 -8.55 -3.66
CA ALA A 78 4.79 -9.05 -2.35
C ALA A 78 3.46 -8.41 -1.91
N THR A 79 3.34 -7.10 -2.10
CA THR A 79 2.11 -6.35 -1.81
C THR A 79 0.94 -6.87 -2.65
N LEU A 80 1.18 -7.15 -3.94
CA LEU A 80 0.15 -7.65 -4.85
C LEU A 80 -0.30 -9.09 -4.51
N LYS A 81 0.61 -9.93 -3.99
CA LYS A 81 0.26 -11.26 -3.46
C LYS A 81 -0.66 -11.15 -2.24
N ILE A 82 -0.35 -10.24 -1.30
CA ILE A 82 -1.19 -9.99 -0.11
C ILE A 82 -2.60 -9.54 -0.52
N ILE A 83 -2.70 -8.65 -1.51
CA ILE A 83 -3.99 -8.18 -2.04
C ILE A 83 -4.80 -9.35 -2.62
N LYS A 84 -4.17 -10.21 -3.45
CA LYS A 84 -4.86 -11.38 -4.04
C LYS A 84 -5.38 -12.32 -2.97
N THR A 85 -4.58 -12.60 -1.93
CA THR A 85 -4.99 -13.44 -0.81
C THR A 85 -6.14 -12.81 -0.02
N ALA A 86 -6.10 -11.50 0.25
CA ALA A 86 -7.17 -10.81 0.95
C ALA A 86 -8.50 -10.90 0.17
N ILE A 87 -8.47 -10.72 -1.15
CA ILE A 87 -9.66 -10.85 -2.02
C ILE A 87 -10.21 -12.29 -1.99
N ALA A 88 -9.34 -13.31 -2.04
CA ALA A 88 -9.78 -14.70 -1.99
C ALA A 88 -10.49 -15.02 -0.66
N ILE A 89 -9.94 -14.59 0.48
CA ILE A 89 -10.56 -14.76 1.79
C ILE A 89 -11.88 -14.00 1.87
N PHE A 90 -11.96 -12.81 1.27
CA PHE A 90 -13.17 -11.99 1.24
C PHE A 90 -14.30 -12.69 0.47
N ILE A 91 -14.00 -13.27 -0.69
CA ILE A 91 -14.97 -14.04 -1.49
C ILE A 91 -15.47 -15.26 -0.70
N ILE A 92 -14.57 -15.98 -0.04
CA ILE A 92 -14.91 -17.13 0.82
C ILE A 92 -15.85 -16.68 1.94
N GLY A 93 -15.57 -15.55 2.60
CA GLY A 93 -16.44 -14.97 3.62
C GLY A 93 -17.84 -14.63 3.09
N CYS A 94 -17.95 -14.04 1.90
CA CYS A 94 -19.23 -13.75 1.25
C CYS A 94 -20.04 -15.02 0.97
N ILE A 95 -19.40 -16.09 0.50
CA ILE A 95 -20.05 -17.38 0.21
C ILE A 95 -20.60 -17.99 1.50
N PHE A 96 -19.81 -18.02 2.57
CA PHE A 96 -20.26 -18.55 3.86
C PHE A 96 -21.41 -17.73 4.47
N LEU A 97 -21.38 -16.40 4.33
CA LEU A 97 -22.47 -15.53 4.76
C LEU A 97 -23.76 -15.82 3.97
N ALA A 98 -23.67 -16.00 2.65
CA ALA A 98 -24.82 -16.33 1.81
C ALA A 98 -25.42 -17.69 2.20
N ILE A 99 -24.58 -18.70 2.44
CA ILE A 99 -25.02 -20.02 2.92
C ILE A 99 -25.72 -19.87 4.28
N HIS A 100 -25.19 -19.08 5.21
CA HIS A 100 -25.82 -18.84 6.50
C HIS A 100 -27.24 -18.26 6.36
N ILE A 101 -27.39 -17.21 5.53
CA ILE A 101 -28.69 -16.56 5.28
C ILE A 101 -29.70 -17.55 4.68
N ILE A 102 -29.26 -18.41 3.75
CA ILE A 102 -30.14 -19.36 3.06
C ILE A 102 -30.56 -20.52 3.98
N PHE A 103 -29.64 -21.04 4.78
CA PHE A 103 -29.88 -22.28 5.53
C PHE A 103 -30.46 -22.06 6.94
N ASN A 104 -30.49 -20.81 7.46
CA ASN A 104 -31.15 -20.34 8.70
C ASN A 104 -31.06 -21.27 9.94
N ASN A 105 -30.10 -22.19 9.96
CA ASN A 105 -29.88 -23.22 10.98
C ASN A 105 -28.45 -23.15 11.56
N GLY A 106 -27.74 -22.04 11.32
CA GLY A 106 -26.38 -21.85 11.82
C GLY A 106 -26.37 -21.58 13.32
N SER A 107 -25.43 -22.21 14.04
CA SER A 107 -25.14 -21.84 15.44
C SER A 107 -24.65 -20.39 15.52
N PHE A 108 -25.05 -19.65 16.55
CA PHE A 108 -24.58 -18.29 16.85
C PHE A 108 -23.04 -18.16 16.82
N ASN A 109 -22.32 -19.20 17.26
CA ASN A 109 -20.85 -19.24 17.23
C ASN A 109 -20.28 -19.29 15.81
N PHE A 110 -20.96 -19.98 14.88
CA PHE A 110 -20.56 -20.05 13.48
C PHE A 110 -20.76 -18.71 12.77
N GLN A 111 -21.86 -18.01 13.09
CA GLN A 111 -22.14 -16.67 12.58
C GLN A 111 -21.06 -15.66 13.03
N ASN A 112 -20.69 -15.67 14.32
CA ASN A 112 -19.63 -14.80 14.84
C ASN A 112 -18.27 -15.09 14.22
N PHE A 113 -17.94 -16.37 13.99
CA PHE A 113 -16.69 -16.77 13.35
C PHE A 113 -16.58 -16.29 11.90
N ILE A 114 -17.63 -16.50 11.09
CA ILE A 114 -17.67 -16.03 9.70
C ILE A 114 -17.57 -14.50 9.65
N SER A 115 -18.32 -13.83 10.51
CA SER A 115 -18.33 -12.37 10.59
C SER A 115 -16.94 -11.82 10.97
N LEU A 116 -16.24 -12.47 11.90
CA LEU A 116 -14.89 -12.11 12.28
C LEU A 116 -13.88 -12.33 11.14
N LEU A 117 -13.95 -13.46 10.43
CA LEU A 117 -13.12 -13.72 9.25
C LEU A 117 -13.34 -12.67 8.15
N PHE A 118 -14.60 -12.28 7.92
CA PHE A 118 -14.95 -11.25 6.95
C PHE A 118 -14.35 -9.89 7.33
N ASN A 119 -14.46 -9.48 8.60
CA ASN A 119 -13.86 -8.21 9.07
C ASN A 119 -12.34 -8.20 8.93
N ILE A 120 -11.68 -9.27 9.36
CA ILE A 120 -10.22 -9.39 9.25
C ILE A 120 -9.81 -9.28 7.78
N SER A 121 -10.50 -10.00 6.89
CA SER A 121 -10.24 -9.95 5.45
C SER A 121 -10.48 -8.56 4.86
N TRP A 122 -11.56 -7.88 5.27
CA TRP A 122 -11.88 -6.53 4.83
C TRP A 122 -10.81 -5.52 5.27
N ILE A 123 -10.41 -5.55 6.54
CA ILE A 123 -9.38 -4.66 7.10
C ILE A 123 -8.05 -4.88 6.38
N ILE A 124 -7.62 -6.14 6.22
CA ILE A 124 -6.39 -6.47 5.49
C ILE A 124 -6.48 -5.98 4.03
N GLY A 125 -7.63 -6.19 3.37
CA GLY A 125 -7.86 -5.73 2.01
C GLY A 125 -7.81 -4.21 1.88
N CYS A 126 -8.35 -3.48 2.86
CA CYS A 126 -8.26 -2.02 2.92
C CYS A 126 -6.81 -1.57 3.09
N ILE A 127 -6.09 -2.11 4.07
CA ILE A 127 -4.66 -1.78 4.30
C ILE A 127 -3.85 -2.02 3.03
N ALA A 128 -4.02 -3.18 2.40
CA ALA A 128 -3.27 -3.54 1.20
C ALA A 128 -3.65 -2.66 -0.01
N PHE A 129 -4.92 -2.29 -0.15
CA PHE A 129 -5.39 -1.33 -1.16
C PHE A 129 -4.77 0.06 -0.97
N TYR A 130 -4.71 0.56 0.27
CA TYR A 130 -4.09 1.86 0.56
C TYR A 130 -2.58 1.84 0.40
N GLN A 131 -1.91 0.73 0.76
CA GLN A 131 -0.49 0.54 0.49
C GLN A 131 -0.19 0.52 -1.02
N TYR A 132 -1.01 -0.16 -1.82
CA TYR A 132 -0.88 -0.18 -3.28
C TYR A 132 -1.10 1.18 -3.92
N ILE A 133 -2.04 1.96 -3.38
CA ILE A 133 -2.32 3.29 -3.91
C ILE A 133 -1.24 4.31 -3.55
N ASN A 134 -0.34 3.98 -2.63
CA ASN A 134 0.88 4.72 -2.25
C ASN A 134 0.75 6.25 -2.46
N ILE A 135 0.10 6.90 -1.51
CA ILE A 135 0.26 8.29 -1.06
C ILE A 135 0.94 9.26 -2.06
N GLU A 136 0.32 9.50 -3.22
CA GLU A 136 0.76 10.59 -4.12
C GLU A 136 -0.39 11.44 -4.67
N ASN A 137 -1.64 11.12 -4.32
CA ASN A 137 -2.74 12.01 -4.64
C ASN A 137 -3.63 12.18 -3.42
N LYS A 138 -3.55 13.36 -2.78
CA LYS A 138 -4.58 13.86 -1.86
C LYS A 138 -5.85 14.20 -2.67
N SER A 139 -6.37 13.23 -3.42
CA SER A 139 -7.66 13.39 -4.06
C SER A 139 -8.71 13.22 -2.98
N GLY A 140 -9.69 14.13 -2.91
CA GLY A 140 -10.83 13.99 -1.99
C GLY A 140 -11.57 12.66 -2.17
N PHE A 141 -11.41 12.03 -3.34
CA PHE A 141 -11.93 10.70 -3.65
C PHE A 141 -11.30 9.59 -2.78
N LEU A 142 -9.99 9.63 -2.51
CA LEU A 142 -9.35 8.65 -1.61
C LEU A 142 -9.88 8.80 -0.17
N THR A 143 -10.02 10.03 0.30
CA THR A 143 -10.57 10.33 1.63
C THR A 143 -12.02 9.84 1.75
N LEU A 144 -12.81 9.97 0.69
CA LEU A 144 -14.17 9.45 0.64
C LEU A 144 -14.20 7.91 0.73
N ILE A 145 -13.31 7.21 0.03
CA ILE A 145 -13.22 5.74 0.12
C ILE A 145 -12.83 5.31 1.54
N VAL A 146 -11.87 5.99 2.19
CA VAL A 146 -11.47 5.71 3.58
C VAL A 146 -12.63 5.88 4.55
N LEU A 147 -13.39 6.98 4.42
CA LEU A 147 -14.56 7.23 5.25
C LEU A 147 -15.61 6.13 5.08
N CYS A 148 -15.89 5.73 3.83
CA CYS A 148 -16.81 4.63 3.56
C CYS A 148 -16.33 3.29 4.15
N ASP A 149 -15.03 3.00 4.07
CA ASP A 149 -14.44 1.79 4.67
C ASP A 149 -14.59 1.77 6.19
N ILE A 150 -14.34 2.90 6.86
CA ILE A 150 -14.48 3.04 8.32
C ILE A 150 -15.95 2.87 8.74
N ILE A 151 -16.88 3.53 8.04
CA ILE A 151 -18.32 3.43 8.30
C ILE A 151 -18.78 1.98 8.11
N PHE A 152 -18.33 1.33 7.04
CA PHE A 152 -18.67 -0.06 6.75
C PHE A 152 -18.15 -1.02 7.83
N SER A 153 -16.89 -0.87 8.25
CA SER A 153 -16.31 -1.69 9.33
C SER A 153 -16.99 -1.47 10.68
N GLY A 154 -17.24 -0.22 11.08
CA GLY A 154 -17.91 0.09 12.35
C GLY A 154 -19.34 -0.45 12.41
N PHE A 155 -20.05 -0.39 11.29
CA PHE A 155 -21.39 -0.95 11.21
C PHE A 155 -21.38 -2.49 11.25
N PHE A 156 -20.46 -3.13 10.55
CA PHE A 156 -20.38 -4.59 10.53
C PHE A 156 -20.01 -5.18 11.91
N VAL A 157 -19.20 -4.48 12.70
CA VAL A 157 -18.98 -4.80 14.12
C VAL A 157 -20.26 -4.63 14.94
N SER A 158 -21.05 -3.58 14.67
CA SER A 158 -22.36 -3.39 15.30
C SER A 158 -23.33 -4.52 14.96
N CYS A 159 -23.22 -5.13 13.76
CA CYS A 159 -23.96 -6.33 13.38
C CYS A 159 -23.63 -7.58 14.18
N ILE A 160 -22.38 -7.71 14.62
CA ILE A 160 -21.97 -8.80 15.48
C ILE A 160 -22.48 -8.58 16.91
N LEU A 161 -22.39 -7.34 17.40
CA LEU A 161 -22.71 -7.03 18.79
C LEU A 161 -24.22 -6.97 19.08
N PHE A 162 -25.04 -6.57 18.10
CA PHE A 162 -26.49 -6.38 18.29
C PHE A 162 -27.34 -7.04 17.18
N PRO A 163 -27.29 -8.37 17.04
CA PRO A 163 -27.93 -9.08 15.93
C PRO A 163 -29.47 -8.99 15.95
N GLU A 164 -30.10 -8.91 17.13
CA GLU A 164 -31.57 -8.86 17.25
C GLU A 164 -32.19 -7.51 16.84
N HIS A 165 -31.38 -6.45 16.74
CA HIS A 165 -31.88 -5.09 16.45
C HIS A 165 -31.73 -4.68 14.99
N ILE A 166 -31.14 -5.54 14.15
CA ILE A 166 -30.83 -5.20 12.76
C ILE A 166 -31.93 -5.68 11.85
N LYS A 167 -32.61 -4.72 11.23
CA LYS A 167 -33.67 -4.95 10.26
C LYS A 167 -33.09 -5.38 8.92
N ASP A 168 -33.80 -6.23 8.19
CA ASP A 168 -33.46 -6.68 6.83
C ASP A 168 -33.18 -5.51 5.86
N THR A 169 -33.88 -4.38 6.05
CA THR A 169 -33.67 -3.15 5.28
C THR A 169 -32.25 -2.60 5.43
N LEU A 170 -31.63 -2.72 6.62
CA LEU A 170 -30.26 -2.30 6.83
C LEU A 170 -29.30 -3.17 6.01
N ILE A 171 -29.47 -4.50 6.03
CA ILE A 171 -28.63 -5.45 5.29
C ILE A 171 -28.56 -5.10 3.79
N VAL A 172 -29.69 -4.76 3.17
CA VAL A 172 -29.76 -4.35 1.76
C VAL A 172 -28.98 -3.06 1.50
N ILE A 173 -29.13 -2.05 2.37
CA ILE A 173 -28.39 -0.79 2.27
C ILE A 173 -26.88 -1.04 2.34
N PHE A 174 -26.41 -1.95 3.20
CA PHE A 174 -24.99 -2.28 3.29
C PHE A 174 -24.45 -3.05 2.11
N ALA A 175 -25.25 -3.96 1.53
CA ALA A 175 -24.87 -4.60 0.27
C ALA A 175 -24.64 -3.56 -0.84
N ILE A 176 -25.50 -2.55 -0.92
CA ILE A 176 -25.36 -1.44 -1.88
C ILE A 176 -24.11 -0.61 -1.59
N VAL A 177 -23.85 -0.24 -0.33
CA VAL A 177 -22.65 0.51 0.08
C VAL A 177 -21.38 -0.28 -0.25
N LEU A 178 -21.36 -1.58 0.03
CA LEU A 178 -20.23 -2.46 -0.28
C LEU A 178 -19.93 -2.51 -1.77
N ILE A 179 -20.97 -2.74 -2.60
CA ILE A 179 -20.83 -2.74 -4.06
C ILE A 179 -20.31 -1.39 -4.56
N THR A 180 -20.81 -0.30 -3.99
CA THR A 180 -20.39 1.07 -4.33
C THR A 180 -18.91 1.30 -3.98
N VAL A 181 -18.46 0.88 -2.79
CA VAL A 181 -17.06 0.97 -2.39
C VAL A 181 -16.17 0.12 -3.30
N LEU A 182 -16.56 -1.12 -3.58
CA LEU A 182 -15.78 -2.00 -4.48
C LEU A 182 -15.67 -1.43 -5.90
N THR A 183 -16.76 -0.88 -6.44
CA THR A 183 -16.75 -0.24 -7.77
C THR A 183 -15.89 1.03 -7.78
N MET A 184 -15.93 1.85 -6.72
CA MET A 184 -15.03 3.00 -6.57
C MET A 184 -13.54 2.56 -6.51
N LYS A 185 -13.22 1.49 -5.77
CA LYS A 185 -11.87 0.93 -5.68
C LYS A 185 -11.36 0.45 -7.05
N VAL A 186 -12.19 -0.29 -7.80
CA VAL A 186 -11.86 -0.76 -9.16
C VAL A 186 -11.69 0.42 -10.12
N TYR A 187 -12.59 1.39 -10.10
CA TYR A 187 -12.50 2.59 -10.92
C TYR A 187 -11.19 3.35 -10.66
N PHE A 188 -10.83 3.52 -9.38
CA PHE A 188 -9.60 4.21 -9.00
C PHE A 188 -8.34 3.48 -9.49
N ILE A 189 -8.29 2.14 -9.34
CA ILE A 189 -7.19 1.32 -9.85
C ILE A 189 -7.07 1.47 -11.38
N LYS A 190 -8.19 1.37 -12.11
CA LYS A 190 -8.20 1.48 -13.57
C LYS A 190 -7.75 2.85 -14.06
N ASN A 191 -8.21 3.93 -13.41
CA ASN A 191 -7.82 5.29 -13.76
C ASN A 191 -6.32 5.54 -13.49
N LYS A 192 -5.78 5.01 -12.38
CA LYS A 192 -4.35 5.09 -12.08
C LYS A 192 -3.49 4.33 -13.11
N LEU A 193 -3.93 3.15 -13.55
CA LEU A 193 -3.27 2.37 -14.60
C LEU A 193 -3.27 3.07 -15.97
N GLN A 194 -4.31 3.84 -16.29
CA GLN A 194 -4.41 4.58 -17.55
C GLN A 194 -3.55 5.84 -17.60
N ASN A 195 -3.27 6.47 -16.45
CA ASN A 195 -2.38 7.64 -16.35
C ASN A 195 -0.89 7.29 -16.27
N LEU A 196 -0.54 6.00 -16.24
CA LEU A 196 0.84 5.50 -16.20
C LEU A 196 1.36 5.04 -17.58
N ASN A 197 0.50 5.01 -18.61
CA ASN A 197 0.81 4.68 -20.01
C ASN A 197 0.74 5.94 -20.89
#